data_AF-A0A6P1DA12-F1
#
_entry.id   AF-A0A6P1DA12-F1
#
_cell.length_a   1.000
_cell.length_b   1.000
_cell.length_c   1.000
_cell.angle_alpha   90.00
_cell.angle_beta   90.00
_cell.angle_gamma   90.00
#
_symmetry.space_group_name_H-M   'P 1'
#
loop_
_entity.id
_entity.type
_entity.pdbx_description
1 polymer ?
#
loop_
_entity_poly.entity_id
_entity_poly.type
_entity_poly.pdbx_seq_one_letter_code
_entity_poly.pdbx_strand_id
1 'polypeptide(L)'
;MSSVFAVLPAAATGSPERAFEQYEAILAGRESTVPLPVVGIVAAQLGRQGTPLSVARPADARGVLLRGESDDHLACLCAVLRLTATRDLAVFDVADGRLHDPRTGVRLSVTAGAHTFPALTESLVEILIPEDGDLDNPALTVAHSSASSIRTRQLPDGIYELTCHTGSDHVRLLTDDAPLARKAVWSWARRDPWWRQAIAWQPCEPPTAADHAPAVDEVAALRAELHELRAEAAELETLDVGAAMAELDALTQSVLDIDIPDLE
;
A
#
# COMPACT_ATOMS: atom_id res chain seq x y z
N MET A 1 9.84 -11.67 2.08
CA MET A 1 9.42 -12.87 2.84
C MET A 1 8.00 -13.20 2.40
N SER A 2 7.68 -14.46 2.12
CA SER A 2 6.35 -14.83 1.65
C SER A 2 5.31 -14.68 2.77
N SER A 3 4.27 -13.88 2.54
CA SER A 3 3.21 -13.60 3.51
C SER A 3 2.37 -14.86 3.78
N VAL A 4 2.00 -15.11 5.04
CA VAL A 4 1.17 -16.28 5.41
C VAL A 4 -0.07 -15.81 6.14
N PHE A 5 -1.23 -16.31 5.72
CA PHE A 5 -2.53 -15.95 6.28
C PHE A 5 -3.27 -17.21 6.73
N ALA A 6 -3.79 -17.20 7.96
CA ALA A 6 -4.73 -18.21 8.41
C ALA A 6 -6.16 -17.69 8.23
N VAL A 7 -6.96 -18.40 7.44
CA VAL A 7 -8.38 -18.10 7.25
C VAL A 7 -9.19 -19.00 8.18
N LEU A 8 -9.87 -18.39 9.13
CA LEU A 8 -10.44 -19.05 10.30
C LEU A 8 -11.95 -18.72 10.43
N PRO A 9 -12.78 -19.62 10.97
CA PRO A 9 -14.19 -19.32 11.24
C PRO A 9 -14.34 -18.20 12.27
N ALA A 10 -14.91 -17.05 11.90
CA ALA A 10 -14.96 -15.87 12.77
C ALA A 10 -15.65 -16.13 14.12
N ALA A 11 -16.60 -17.09 14.16
CA ALA A 11 -17.27 -17.53 15.39
C ALA A 11 -16.33 -18.05 16.48
N ALA A 12 -15.19 -18.62 16.12
CA ALA A 12 -14.29 -19.29 17.04
C ALA A 12 -13.04 -18.46 17.37
N THR A 13 -12.82 -17.35 16.67
CA THR A 13 -11.51 -16.66 16.56
C THR A 13 -11.53 -15.25 17.14
N GLY A 14 -12.47 -14.90 18.03
CA GLY A 14 -12.74 -13.52 18.45
C GLY A 14 -11.60 -12.71 19.10
N SER A 15 -10.35 -13.20 19.12
CA SER A 15 -9.16 -12.45 19.52
C SER A 15 -7.91 -12.93 18.75
N PRO A 16 -6.86 -12.10 18.63
CA PRO A 16 -5.60 -12.48 17.99
C PRO A 16 -4.93 -13.71 18.63
N GLU A 17 -5.00 -13.85 19.96
CA GLU A 17 -4.39 -14.97 20.70
C GLU A 17 -5.10 -16.29 20.33
N ARG A 18 -6.43 -16.27 20.30
CA ARG A 18 -7.25 -17.40 19.85
C ARG A 18 -6.95 -17.76 18.39
N ALA A 19 -6.71 -16.76 17.55
CA ALA A 19 -6.35 -16.97 16.15
C ALA A 19 -4.98 -17.64 16.01
N PHE A 20 -4.01 -17.21 16.82
CA PHE A 20 -2.70 -17.80 16.87
C PHE A 20 -2.74 -19.26 17.37
N GLU A 21 -3.51 -19.55 18.43
CA GLU A 21 -3.73 -20.91 18.91
C GLU A 21 -4.33 -21.83 17.83
N GLN A 22 -5.30 -21.32 17.05
CA GLN A 22 -5.90 -22.06 15.95
C GLN A 22 -4.91 -22.28 14.80
N TYR A 23 -4.10 -21.27 14.46
CA TYR A 23 -3.02 -21.38 13.49
C TYR A 23 -2.02 -22.48 13.89
N GLU A 24 -1.55 -22.46 15.13
CA GLU A 24 -0.67 -23.50 15.70
C GLU A 24 -1.32 -24.88 15.65
N ALA A 25 -2.62 -24.97 15.97
CA ALA A 25 -3.35 -26.22 15.88
C ALA A 25 -3.42 -26.76 14.43
N ILE A 26 -3.60 -25.89 13.43
CA ILE A 26 -3.58 -26.28 12.01
C ILE A 26 -2.19 -26.80 11.62
N LEU A 27 -1.11 -26.15 12.08
CA LEU A 27 0.26 -26.61 11.81
C LEU A 27 0.57 -27.96 12.46
N ALA A 28 0.14 -28.16 13.70
CA ALA A 28 0.38 -29.39 14.46
C ALA A 28 -0.50 -30.57 13.99
N GLY A 29 -1.65 -30.28 13.37
CA GLY A 29 -2.61 -31.26 12.89
C GLY A 29 -2.05 -32.17 11.80
N ARG A 30 -1.89 -33.45 12.10
CA ARG A 30 -1.48 -34.47 11.11
C ARG A 30 -2.64 -35.03 10.30
N GLU A 31 -3.85 -35.06 10.87
CA GLU A 31 -5.06 -35.55 10.20
C GLU A 31 -5.98 -34.39 9.81
N SER A 32 -6.34 -34.35 8.53
CA SER A 32 -7.29 -33.39 7.98
C SER A 32 -8.71 -33.82 8.34
N THR A 33 -9.45 -32.97 9.02
CA THR A 33 -10.89 -33.14 9.22
C THR A 33 -11.65 -32.59 8.02
N VAL A 34 -12.93 -32.94 7.90
CA VAL A 34 -13.79 -32.40 6.83
C VAL A 34 -13.90 -30.88 6.99
N PRO A 35 -13.55 -30.08 5.97
CA PRO A 35 -13.62 -28.64 6.06
C PRO A 35 -15.04 -28.14 6.23
N LEU A 36 -15.18 -27.04 6.98
CA LEU A 36 -16.44 -26.30 6.99
C LEU A 36 -16.76 -25.83 5.56
N PRO A 37 -18.03 -25.85 5.13
CA PRO A 37 -18.40 -25.50 3.76
C PRO A 37 -17.86 -24.14 3.30
N VAL A 38 -17.90 -23.13 4.17
CA VAL A 38 -17.38 -21.78 3.90
C VAL A 38 -15.87 -21.75 3.64
N VAL A 39 -15.09 -22.58 4.35
CA VAL A 39 -13.63 -22.68 4.16
C VAL A 39 -13.32 -23.44 2.88
N GLY A 40 -14.06 -24.52 2.59
CA GLY A 40 -13.92 -25.28 1.34
C GLY A 40 -14.20 -24.42 0.10
N ILE A 41 -15.17 -23.50 0.17
CA ILE A 41 -15.46 -22.55 -0.92
C ILE A 41 -14.26 -21.63 -1.20
N VAL A 42 -13.58 -21.11 -0.17
CA VAL A 42 -12.40 -20.25 -0.35
C VAL A 42 -11.30 -21.01 -1.09
N ALA A 43 -10.99 -22.23 -0.66
CA ALA A 43 -10.00 -23.08 -1.33
C ALA A 43 -10.36 -23.36 -2.79
N ALA A 44 -11.64 -23.63 -3.09
CA ALA A 44 -12.10 -23.87 -4.45
C ALA A 44 -12.06 -22.61 -5.34
N GLN A 45 -12.21 -21.41 -4.76
CA GLN A 45 -12.18 -20.15 -5.49
C GLN A 45 -10.76 -19.69 -5.85
N LEU A 46 -9.78 -19.98 -4.99
CA LEU A 46 -8.37 -19.72 -5.28
C LEU A 46 -7.90 -20.39 -6.58
N GLY A 47 -8.35 -21.62 -6.84
CA GLY A 47 -8.01 -22.32 -8.09
C GLY A 47 -8.68 -21.74 -9.35
N ARG A 48 -9.63 -20.80 -9.20
CA ARG A 48 -10.40 -20.22 -10.32
C ARG A 48 -10.08 -18.76 -10.59
N GLN A 49 -9.54 -18.05 -9.60
CA GLN A 49 -9.17 -16.64 -9.73
C GLN A 49 -7.65 -16.56 -9.80
N GLY A 50 -7.10 -15.78 -10.74
CA GLY A 50 -5.67 -15.46 -10.77
C GLY A 50 -5.31 -14.54 -9.61
N THR A 51 -5.34 -15.07 -8.39
CA THR A 51 -5.00 -14.36 -7.15
C THR A 51 -3.53 -14.59 -6.80
N PRO A 52 -2.86 -13.63 -6.13
CA PRO A 52 -1.48 -13.80 -5.66
C PRO A 52 -1.39 -14.72 -4.42
N LEU A 53 -2.26 -15.73 -4.32
CA LEU A 53 -2.45 -16.56 -3.14
C LEU A 53 -2.49 -18.03 -3.57
N SER A 54 -1.77 -18.87 -2.83
CA SER A 54 -1.86 -20.33 -2.92
C SER A 54 -2.15 -20.99 -1.59
N VAL A 55 -2.64 -22.22 -1.65
CA VAL A 55 -2.97 -23.01 -0.45
C VAL A 55 -1.68 -23.59 0.12
N ALA A 56 -1.28 -23.11 1.31
CA ALA A 56 -0.11 -23.62 2.04
C ALA A 56 -0.44 -24.90 2.83
N ARG A 57 -1.65 -24.95 3.41
CA ARG A 57 -2.22 -26.16 4.03
C ARG A 57 -3.66 -26.33 3.56
N PRO A 58 -4.08 -27.55 3.19
CA PRO A 58 -5.46 -27.82 2.80
C PRO A 58 -6.47 -27.38 3.85
N ALA A 59 -7.67 -27.04 3.40
CA ALA A 59 -8.77 -26.68 4.27
C ALA A 59 -9.20 -27.86 5.15
N ASP A 60 -9.41 -27.60 6.43
CA ASP A 60 -10.02 -28.51 7.39
C ASP A 60 -11.07 -27.80 8.27
N ALA A 61 -11.59 -28.45 9.31
CA ALA A 61 -12.61 -27.86 10.17
C ALA A 61 -12.11 -26.64 10.99
N ARG A 62 -10.80 -26.47 11.14
CA ARG A 62 -10.16 -25.37 11.88
C ARG A 62 -9.91 -24.16 10.98
N GLY A 63 -9.67 -24.38 9.68
CA GLY A 63 -9.47 -23.30 8.73
C GLY A 63 -8.67 -23.72 7.50
N VAL A 64 -8.08 -22.75 6.82
CA VAL A 64 -7.15 -22.97 5.70
C VAL A 64 -5.97 -22.03 5.84
N LEU A 65 -4.76 -22.50 5.53
CA LEU A 65 -3.57 -21.64 5.47
C LEU A 65 -3.28 -21.26 4.04
N LEU A 66 -3.15 -19.97 3.81
CA LEU A 66 -2.82 -19.38 2.52
C LEU A 66 -1.43 -18.78 2.58
N ARG A 67 -0.74 -18.80 1.44
CA ARG A 67 0.56 -18.19 1.23
C ARG A 67 0.46 -17.17 0.10
N GLY A 68 1.02 -15.99 0.33
CA GLY A 68 1.22 -14.96 -0.68
C GLY A 68 2.33 -15.35 -1.64
N GLU A 69 2.04 -15.30 -2.93
CA GLU A 69 3.01 -15.53 -4.01
C GLU A 69 3.69 -14.24 -4.47
N SER A 70 3.14 -13.08 -4.07
CA SER A 70 3.74 -11.76 -4.28
C SER A 70 4.55 -11.33 -3.06
N ASP A 71 5.62 -10.57 -3.29
CA ASP A 71 6.33 -9.84 -2.23
C ASP A 71 5.54 -8.62 -1.73
N ASP A 72 4.53 -8.18 -2.48
CA ASP A 72 3.58 -7.16 -2.03
C ASP A 72 2.59 -7.75 -1.02
N HIS A 73 2.89 -7.48 0.25
CA HIS A 73 2.07 -7.90 1.38
C HIS A 73 0.64 -7.34 1.33
N LEU A 74 0.48 -6.05 1.01
CA LEU A 74 -0.84 -5.40 0.93
C LEU A 74 -1.68 -5.98 -0.19
N ALA A 75 -1.08 -6.32 -1.34
CA ALA A 75 -1.78 -7.03 -2.40
C ALA A 75 -2.30 -8.40 -1.94
N CYS A 76 -1.48 -9.16 -1.19
CA CYS A 76 -1.89 -10.46 -0.67
C CYS A 76 -2.99 -10.33 0.40
N LEU A 77 -2.84 -9.39 1.33
CA LEU A 77 -3.83 -9.10 2.38
C LEU A 77 -5.16 -8.64 1.76
N CYS A 78 -5.11 -7.74 0.79
CA CYS A 78 -6.28 -7.27 0.04
C CYS A 78 -7.00 -8.43 -0.67
N ALA A 79 -6.25 -9.33 -1.32
CA ALA A 79 -6.80 -10.49 -1.99
C ALA A 79 -7.52 -11.44 -1.01
N VAL A 80 -6.90 -11.77 0.13
CA VAL A 80 -7.50 -12.68 1.10
C VAL A 80 -8.73 -12.07 1.76
N LEU A 81 -8.70 -10.78 2.12
CA LEU A 81 -9.84 -10.09 2.70
C LEU A 81 -11.03 -10.03 1.73
N ARG A 82 -10.78 -9.83 0.43
CA ARG A 82 -11.83 -9.88 -0.60
C ARG A 82 -12.45 -11.26 -0.73
N LEU A 83 -11.63 -12.32 -0.66
CA LEU A 83 -12.11 -13.70 -0.68
C LEU A 83 -13.00 -14.01 0.52
N THR A 84 -12.70 -13.46 1.71
CA THR A 84 -13.40 -13.79 2.97
C THR A 84 -14.53 -12.83 3.35
N ALA A 85 -14.59 -11.63 2.77
CA ALA A 85 -15.48 -10.53 3.18
C ALA A 85 -16.97 -10.88 3.38
N THR A 86 -17.49 -11.85 2.61
CA THR A 86 -18.90 -12.25 2.63
C THR A 86 -19.15 -13.61 3.27
N ARG A 87 -18.12 -14.24 3.87
CA ARG A 87 -18.15 -15.66 4.25
C ARG A 87 -18.04 -15.91 5.76
N ASP A 88 -18.11 -14.86 6.57
CA ASP A 88 -18.00 -14.96 8.03
C ASP A 88 -16.69 -15.65 8.47
N LEU A 89 -15.61 -15.35 7.74
CA LEU A 89 -14.27 -15.87 7.96
C LEU A 89 -13.36 -14.71 8.39
N ALA A 90 -12.68 -14.89 9.52
CA ALA A 90 -11.63 -14.00 9.96
C ALA A 90 -10.32 -14.36 9.25
N VAL A 91 -9.48 -13.34 9.03
CA VAL A 91 -8.14 -13.52 8.47
C VAL A 91 -7.14 -13.14 9.54
N PHE A 92 -6.29 -14.09 9.92
CA PHE A 92 -5.17 -13.84 10.79
C PHE A 92 -3.89 -13.73 9.96
N ASP A 93 -3.28 -12.56 10.01
CA ASP A 93 -1.97 -12.28 9.46
C ASP A 93 -0.90 -12.84 10.40
N VAL A 94 -0.20 -13.86 9.94
CA VAL A 94 0.79 -14.56 10.76
C VAL A 94 2.06 -13.75 10.92
N ALA A 95 2.43 -12.95 9.91
CA ALA A 95 3.67 -12.17 9.95
C ALA A 95 3.57 -11.08 11.02
N ASP A 96 2.45 -10.38 11.05
CA ASP A 96 2.24 -9.25 11.95
C ASP A 96 1.45 -9.61 13.23
N GLY A 97 0.96 -10.84 13.34
CA GLY A 97 0.14 -11.28 14.47
C GLY A 97 -1.22 -10.57 14.55
N ARG A 98 -1.75 -10.10 13.41
CA ARG A 98 -2.93 -9.24 13.34
C ARG A 98 -4.17 -10.02 12.94
N LEU A 99 -5.28 -9.79 13.65
CA LEU A 99 -6.57 -10.39 13.30
C LEU A 99 -7.45 -9.37 12.57
N HIS A 100 -7.96 -9.76 11.41
CA HIS A 100 -8.97 -9.05 10.65
C HIS A 100 -10.30 -9.82 10.72
N ASP A 101 -11.15 -9.43 11.68
CA ASP A 101 -12.48 -10.00 11.84
C ASP A 101 -13.51 -9.15 11.06
N PRO A 102 -14.22 -9.72 10.06
CA PRO A 102 -15.24 -9.00 9.31
C PRO A 102 -16.44 -8.56 10.17
N ARG A 103 -16.64 -9.12 11.37
CA ARG A 103 -17.76 -8.79 12.27
C ARG A 103 -17.54 -7.51 13.06
N THR A 104 -16.27 -7.16 13.30
CA THR A 104 -15.88 -5.93 13.98
C THR A 104 -15.54 -4.81 12.99
N GLY A 105 -15.37 -5.16 11.71
CA GLY A 105 -15.08 -4.22 10.63
C GLY A 105 -16.28 -3.38 10.18
N VAL A 106 -15.98 -2.25 9.56
CA VAL A 106 -16.95 -1.35 8.92
C VAL A 106 -16.90 -1.52 7.40
N ARG A 107 -18.05 -1.79 6.77
CA ARG A 107 -18.16 -1.88 5.31
C ARG A 107 -18.35 -0.50 4.69
N LEU A 108 -17.33 -0.03 3.99
CA LEU A 108 -17.29 1.24 3.28
C LEU A 108 -16.20 1.18 2.20
N SER A 109 -16.08 2.22 1.37
CA SER A 109 -15.00 2.26 0.37
C SER A 109 -13.66 2.54 1.07
N VAL A 110 -12.72 1.60 0.97
CA VAL A 110 -11.35 1.75 1.50
C VAL A 110 -10.37 1.59 0.35
N THR A 111 -9.57 2.60 0.09
CA THR A 111 -8.48 2.55 -0.88
C THR A 111 -7.16 2.96 -0.24
N ALA A 112 -6.09 2.23 -0.54
CA ALA A 112 -4.73 2.61 -0.18
C ALA A 112 -3.86 2.37 -1.42
N GLY A 113 -3.51 3.44 -2.12
CA GLY A 113 -2.77 3.35 -3.38
C GLY A 113 -3.57 2.56 -4.42
N ALA A 114 -2.97 1.52 -4.97
CA ALA A 114 -3.63 0.63 -5.94
C ALA A 114 -4.59 -0.40 -5.29
N HIS A 115 -4.61 -0.52 -3.95
CA HIS A 115 -5.38 -1.54 -3.26
C HIS A 115 -6.76 -1.01 -2.84
N THR A 116 -7.80 -1.84 -2.99
CA THR A 116 -9.16 -1.54 -2.51
C THR A 116 -9.65 -2.63 -1.57
N PHE A 117 -9.84 -2.30 -0.30
CA PHE A 117 -10.25 -3.26 0.72
C PHE A 117 -11.78 -3.35 0.84
N PRO A 118 -12.34 -4.52 1.14
CA PRO A 118 -13.80 -4.71 1.20
C PRO A 118 -14.44 -4.15 2.48
N ALA A 119 -13.64 -3.96 3.52
CA ALA A 119 -14.05 -3.38 4.80
C ALA A 119 -12.82 -2.80 5.50
N LEU A 120 -13.05 -1.85 6.41
CA LEU A 120 -12.04 -1.32 7.31
C LEU A 120 -12.12 -2.05 8.65
N THR A 121 -11.01 -2.59 9.14
CA THR A 121 -10.88 -3.07 10.54
C THR A 121 -9.86 -2.20 11.26
N GLU A 122 -9.90 -2.17 12.60
CA GLU A 122 -8.92 -1.43 13.40
C GLU A 122 -7.49 -1.91 13.11
N SER A 123 -7.27 -3.22 13.04
CA SER A 123 -5.99 -3.82 12.63
C SER A 123 -5.53 -3.38 11.25
N LEU A 124 -6.46 -3.11 10.31
CA LEU A 124 -6.11 -2.62 8.98
C LEU A 124 -5.73 -1.14 9.01
N VAL A 125 -6.36 -0.33 9.86
CA VAL A 125 -5.96 1.07 10.06
C VAL A 125 -4.53 1.17 10.59
N GLU A 126 -4.15 0.29 11.51
CA GLU A 126 -2.79 0.25 12.06
C GLU A 126 -1.72 -0.11 11.01
N ILE A 127 -2.05 -0.99 10.06
CA ILE A 127 -1.16 -1.33 8.93
C ILE A 127 -1.06 -0.15 7.96
N LEU A 128 -2.18 0.46 7.62
CA LEU A 128 -2.24 1.52 6.60
C LEU A 128 -1.75 2.88 7.10
N ILE A 129 -1.61 3.06 8.41
CA ILE A 129 -1.06 4.24 9.08
C ILE A 129 0.02 3.74 10.05
N PRO A 130 1.26 3.49 9.60
CA PRO A 130 2.33 2.94 10.44
C PRO A 130 2.78 3.94 11.52
N GLU A 131 3.56 3.48 12.49
CA GLU A 131 4.15 4.37 13.51
C GLU A 131 5.46 4.95 13.00
N ASP A 132 6.32 4.07 12.51
CA ASP A 132 7.57 4.43 11.86
C ASP A 132 7.24 4.84 10.43
N GLY A 133 7.31 6.15 10.17
CA GLY A 133 6.94 6.70 8.88
C GLY A 133 7.67 6.06 7.70
N ASP A 134 6.92 5.71 6.67
CA ASP A 134 7.43 5.20 5.41
C ASP A 134 6.81 6.03 4.28
N LEU A 135 7.65 6.78 3.55
CA LEU A 135 7.19 7.64 2.45
C LEU A 135 6.66 6.84 1.26
N ASP A 136 7.00 5.55 1.18
CA ASP A 136 6.43 4.65 0.19
C ASP A 136 5.04 4.14 0.62
N ASN A 137 4.56 4.50 1.82
CA ASN A 137 3.23 4.10 2.28
C ASN A 137 2.13 4.87 1.53
N PRO A 138 1.22 4.16 0.84
CA PRO A 138 0.22 4.81 0.02
C PRO A 138 -0.79 5.62 0.84
N ALA A 139 -1.26 6.74 0.27
CA ALA A 139 -2.35 7.51 0.86
C ALA A 139 -3.61 6.64 1.03
N LEU A 140 -4.12 6.60 2.26
CA LEU A 140 -5.36 5.93 2.63
C LEU A 140 -6.53 6.86 2.38
N THR A 141 -7.55 6.40 1.65
CA THR A 141 -8.84 7.08 1.53
C THR A 141 -9.96 6.15 1.98
N VAL A 142 -10.81 6.66 2.85
CA VAL A 142 -11.94 5.96 3.46
C VAL A 142 -13.19 6.79 3.15
N ALA A 143 -14.20 6.20 2.51
CA ALA A 143 -15.39 6.94 2.07
C ALA A 143 -16.69 6.21 2.39
N HIS A 144 -17.62 6.92 3.02
CA HIS A 144 -19.01 6.48 3.22
C HIS A 144 -19.86 6.74 1.97
N SER A 145 -19.54 7.80 1.23
CA SER A 145 -20.17 8.19 -0.02
C SER A 145 -19.22 9.10 -0.81
N SER A 146 -19.60 9.49 -2.02
CA SER A 146 -18.84 10.47 -2.82
C SER A 146 -18.73 11.86 -2.17
N ALA A 147 -19.60 12.18 -1.22
CA ALA A 147 -19.64 13.48 -0.51
C ALA A 147 -19.14 13.38 0.94
N SER A 148 -18.63 12.23 1.37
CA SER A 148 -18.19 11.99 2.74
C SER A 148 -17.00 11.04 2.74
N SER A 149 -15.81 11.60 2.86
CA SER A 149 -14.54 10.86 2.88
C SER A 149 -13.55 11.44 3.89
N ILE A 150 -12.64 10.59 4.36
CA ILE A 150 -11.43 10.99 5.07
C ILE A 150 -10.24 10.39 4.32
N ARG A 151 -9.23 11.21 4.06
CA ARG A 151 -7.96 10.82 3.45
C ARG A 151 -6.84 11.06 4.44
N THR A 152 -5.92 10.11 4.53
CA THR A 152 -4.69 10.22 5.32
C THR A 152 -3.51 9.99 4.39
N ARG A 153 -2.50 10.84 4.46
CA ARG A 153 -1.21 10.62 3.80
C ARG A 153 -0.10 11.03 4.74
N GLN A 154 1.07 10.43 4.56
CA GLN A 154 2.28 10.86 5.25
C GLN A 154 3.03 11.89 4.39
N LEU A 155 3.60 12.89 5.05
CA LEU A 155 4.45 13.91 4.46
C LEU A 155 5.94 13.57 4.68
N PRO A 156 6.87 14.15 3.88
CA PRO A 156 8.32 13.91 3.96
C PRO A 156 8.96 14.07 5.34
N ASP A 157 8.35 14.85 6.23
CA ASP A 157 8.79 15.13 7.61
C ASP A 157 8.21 14.14 8.63
N GLY A 158 7.54 13.09 8.19
CA GLY A 158 6.87 12.10 9.04
C GLY A 158 5.52 12.57 9.57
N ILE A 159 5.07 13.78 9.23
CA ILE A 159 3.77 14.31 9.64
C ILE A 159 2.64 13.63 8.85
N TYR A 160 1.60 13.21 9.54
CA TYR A 160 0.35 12.78 8.94
C TYR A 160 -0.53 13.97 8.62
N GLU A 161 -0.95 14.07 7.36
CA GLU A 161 -2.01 14.97 6.92
C GLU A 161 -3.30 14.16 6.78
N LEU A 162 -4.30 14.54 7.58
CA LEU A 162 -5.66 14.03 7.48
C LEU A 162 -6.56 15.12 6.92
N THR A 163 -7.21 14.83 5.80
CA THR A 163 -8.20 15.71 5.19
C THR A 163 -9.55 15.02 5.21
N CYS A 164 -10.53 15.66 5.84
CA CYS A 164 -11.90 15.18 5.88
C CYS A 164 -12.79 16.08 5.04
N HIS A 165 -13.58 15.45 4.18
CA HIS A 165 -14.60 16.05 3.35
C HIS A 165 -15.97 15.55 3.82
N THR A 166 -16.89 16.46 4.14
CA THR A 166 -18.28 16.11 4.47
C THR A 166 -19.23 17.17 3.93
N GLY A 167 -19.80 16.92 2.76
CA GLY A 167 -20.66 17.89 2.06
C GLY A 167 -19.85 19.12 1.63
N SER A 168 -20.18 20.29 2.17
CA SER A 168 -19.41 21.52 1.91
C SER A 168 -18.22 21.70 2.87
N ASP A 169 -18.21 20.98 3.99
CA ASP A 169 -17.18 21.15 5.02
C ASP A 169 -15.89 20.43 4.60
N HIS A 170 -14.79 21.18 4.61
CA HIS A 170 -13.45 20.69 4.35
C HIS A 170 -12.57 21.07 5.52
N VAL A 171 -12.03 20.05 6.17
CA VAL A 171 -11.20 20.24 7.35
C VAL A 171 -9.95 19.39 7.27
N ARG A 172 -8.87 19.91 7.83
CA ARG A 172 -7.55 19.28 7.86
C ARG A 172 -7.02 19.20 9.29
N LEU A 173 -6.29 18.12 9.55
CA LEU A 173 -5.44 17.93 10.72
C LEU A 173 -4.03 17.60 10.22
N LEU A 174 -3.02 18.25 10.80
CA LEU A 174 -1.61 17.88 10.67
C LEU A 174 -1.16 17.38 12.03
N THR A 175 -0.58 16.18 12.09
CA THR A 175 -0.17 15.53 13.34
C THR A 175 1.02 14.62 13.12
N ASP A 176 1.99 14.61 14.02
CA ASP A 176 3.06 13.61 14.10
C ASP A 176 2.64 12.38 14.93
N ASP A 177 1.55 12.46 15.68
CA ASP A 177 0.96 11.36 16.45
C ASP A 177 0.18 10.38 15.55
N ALA A 178 0.83 9.27 15.16
CA ALA A 178 0.20 8.17 14.41
C ALA A 178 -0.99 7.53 15.14
N PRO A 179 -0.92 7.21 16.45
CA PRO A 179 -2.09 6.79 17.24
C PRO A 179 -3.29 7.74 17.12
N LEU A 180 -3.07 9.06 17.15
CA LEU A 180 -4.15 10.04 16.94
C LEU A 180 -4.73 9.94 15.53
N ALA A 181 -3.89 9.85 14.50
CA ALA A 181 -4.34 9.69 13.11
C ALA A 181 -5.19 8.42 12.93
N ARG A 182 -4.71 7.27 13.43
CA ARG A 182 -5.44 6.00 13.42
C ARG A 182 -6.79 6.11 14.11
N LYS A 183 -6.81 6.68 15.32
CA LYS A 183 -8.03 6.84 16.11
C LYS A 183 -9.03 7.78 15.42
N ALA A 184 -8.56 8.85 14.79
CA ALA A 184 -9.40 9.77 14.02
C ALA A 184 -10.07 9.07 12.83
N VAL A 185 -9.30 8.32 12.03
CA VAL A 185 -9.80 7.55 10.87
C VAL A 185 -10.79 6.47 11.31
N TRP A 186 -10.46 5.71 12.36
CA TRP A 186 -11.33 4.66 12.87
C TRP A 186 -12.63 5.21 13.46
N SER A 187 -12.55 6.28 14.25
CA SER A 187 -13.72 6.96 14.81
C SER A 187 -14.60 7.55 13.70
N TRP A 188 -13.99 8.16 12.68
CA TRP A 188 -14.72 8.64 11.50
C TRP A 188 -15.46 7.52 10.78
N ALA A 189 -14.80 6.40 10.51
CA ALA A 189 -15.38 5.24 9.84
C ALA A 189 -16.58 4.66 10.62
N ARG A 190 -16.51 4.68 11.96
CA ARG A 190 -17.59 4.21 12.84
C ARG A 190 -18.69 5.25 13.07
N ARG A 191 -18.56 6.46 12.50
CA ARG A 191 -19.43 7.61 12.78
C ARG A 191 -19.47 8.00 14.26
N ASP A 192 -18.38 7.76 14.98
CA ASP A 192 -18.21 8.21 16.35
C ASP A 192 -17.92 9.72 16.36
N PRO A 193 -18.70 10.58 17.03
CA PRO A 193 -18.48 12.02 17.02
C PRO A 193 -17.13 12.46 17.62
N TRP A 194 -16.43 11.59 18.33
CA TRP A 194 -15.12 11.87 18.93
C TRP A 194 -14.13 12.47 17.94
N TRP A 195 -14.07 11.96 16.69
CA TRP A 195 -13.11 12.47 15.70
C TRP A 195 -13.28 13.96 15.45
N ARG A 196 -14.51 14.49 15.51
CA ARG A 196 -14.80 15.91 15.26
C ARG A 196 -14.77 16.75 16.53
N GLN A 197 -15.16 16.19 17.67
CA GLN A 197 -15.30 16.93 18.93
C GLN A 197 -14.01 17.04 19.73
N ALA A 198 -13.14 16.04 19.64
CA ALA A 198 -11.92 15.96 20.45
C ALA A 198 -10.66 16.51 19.74
N ILE A 199 -10.79 16.87 18.46
CA ILE A 199 -9.67 17.29 17.60
C ILE A 199 -9.91 18.72 17.13
N ALA A 200 -8.88 19.56 17.24
CA ALA A 200 -8.91 20.94 16.76
C ALA A 200 -8.63 20.99 15.25
N TRP A 201 -9.65 20.65 14.46
CA TRP A 201 -9.59 20.69 13.00
C TRP A 201 -9.41 22.11 12.46
N GLN A 202 -8.59 22.25 11.41
CA GLN A 202 -8.41 23.51 10.68
C GLN A 202 -9.27 23.51 9.41
N PRO A 203 -10.04 24.58 9.13
CA PRO A 203 -10.69 24.72 7.83
C PRO A 203 -9.65 24.71 6.71
N CYS A 204 -9.94 24.03 5.60
CA CYS A 204 -9.09 24.04 4.42
C CYS A 204 -9.93 24.23 3.15
N GLU A 205 -9.27 24.63 2.06
CA GLU A 205 -9.92 24.67 0.76
C GLU A 205 -10.24 23.25 0.27
N PRO A 206 -11.26 23.09 -0.59
CA PRO A 206 -11.53 21.81 -1.21
C PRO A 206 -10.32 21.35 -2.04
N PRO A 207 -9.94 20.07 -1.94
CA PRO A 207 -8.83 19.55 -2.72
C PRO A 207 -9.14 19.71 -4.22
N THR A 208 -8.18 20.26 -4.95
CA THR A 208 -8.33 20.44 -6.40
C THR A 208 -8.16 19.10 -7.12
N ALA A 209 -8.57 19.01 -8.39
CA ALA A 209 -8.42 17.78 -9.17
C ALA A 209 -6.95 17.30 -9.26
N ALA A 210 -5.98 18.22 -9.12
CA ALA A 210 -4.55 17.91 -9.03
C ALA A 210 -4.19 17.13 -7.75
N ASP A 211 -4.82 17.42 -6.61
CA ASP A 211 -4.54 16.73 -5.34
C ASP A 211 -4.99 15.26 -5.34
N HIS A 212 -5.87 14.88 -6.26
CA HIS A 212 -6.42 13.53 -6.38
C HIS A 212 -5.69 12.66 -7.39
N ALA A 213 -4.72 13.22 -8.14
CA ALA A 213 -3.84 12.40 -8.95
C ALA A 213 -3.08 11.45 -8.00
N PRO A 214 -2.98 10.15 -8.32
CA PRO A 214 -2.10 9.28 -7.55
C PRO A 214 -0.70 9.86 -7.67
N ALA A 215 -0.14 10.34 -6.55
CA ALA A 215 1.25 10.81 -6.48
C ALA A 215 2.27 9.77 -6.98
N VAL A 216 1.84 8.51 -7.11
CA VAL A 216 2.57 7.44 -7.79
C VAL A 216 2.92 7.80 -9.23
N ASP A 217 2.07 8.49 -9.97
CA ASP A 217 2.32 8.84 -11.37
C ASP A 217 3.30 10.02 -11.49
N GLU A 218 3.22 11.01 -10.58
CA GLU A 218 4.15 12.15 -10.56
C GLU A 218 5.52 11.75 -10.01
N VAL A 219 5.59 10.93 -8.96
CA VAL A 219 6.85 10.42 -8.42
C VAL A 219 7.48 9.39 -9.36
N ALA A 220 6.69 8.54 -10.04
CA ALA A 220 7.21 7.66 -11.08
C ALA A 220 7.66 8.44 -12.32
N ALA A 221 6.94 9.49 -12.72
CA ALA A 221 7.37 10.39 -13.80
C ALA A 221 8.66 11.13 -13.43
N LEU A 222 8.74 11.72 -12.24
CA LEU A 222 9.96 12.37 -11.74
C LEU A 222 11.14 11.39 -11.61
N ARG A 223 10.87 10.15 -11.19
CA ARG A 223 11.90 9.10 -11.11
C ARG A 223 12.34 8.63 -12.49
N ALA A 224 11.43 8.59 -13.47
CA ALA A 224 11.73 8.30 -14.87
C ALA A 224 12.57 9.42 -15.50
N GLU A 225 12.19 10.68 -15.29
CA GLU A 225 12.95 11.86 -15.72
C GLU A 225 14.35 11.90 -15.08
N LEU A 226 14.48 11.59 -13.79
CA LEU A 226 15.78 11.48 -13.12
C LEU A 226 16.64 10.33 -13.66
N HIS A 227 16.02 9.21 -14.06
CA HIS A 227 16.73 8.11 -14.72
C HIS A 227 17.20 8.47 -16.12
N GLU A 228 16.39 9.22 -16.88
CA GLU A 228 16.73 9.74 -18.21
C GLU A 228 17.88 10.74 -18.13
N LEU A 229 17.80 11.74 -17.24
CA LEU A 229 18.88 12.70 -16.99
C LEU A 229 20.18 12.03 -16.54
N ARG A 230 20.09 10.94 -15.76
CA ARG A 230 21.28 10.18 -15.35
C ARG A 230 21.87 9.37 -16.51
N ALA A 231 21.05 8.88 -17.43
CA ALA A 231 21.52 8.20 -18.63
C ALA A 231 22.19 9.19 -19.60
N GLU A 232 21.59 10.37 -19.81
CA GLU A 232 22.18 11.45 -20.61
C GLU A 232 23.51 11.95 -20.01
N ALA A 233 23.59 12.09 -18.68
CA ALA A 233 24.83 12.44 -18.00
C ALA A 233 25.93 11.37 -18.16
N ALA A 234 25.56 10.08 -18.15
CA ALA A 234 26.49 8.99 -18.42
C ALA A 234 26.97 8.97 -19.88
N GLU A 235 26.10 9.30 -20.84
CA GLU A 235 26.49 9.47 -22.24
C GLU A 235 27.47 10.64 -22.44
N LEU A 236 27.28 11.75 -21.72
CA LEU A 236 28.20 12.88 -21.68
C LEU A 236 29.56 12.55 -21.04
N GLU A 237 29.60 11.66 -20.04
CA GLU A 237 30.87 11.15 -19.49
C GLU A 237 31.59 10.17 -20.45
N THR A 238 30.85 9.50 -21.35
CA THR A 238 31.45 8.61 -22.38
C THR A 238 31.95 9.34 -23.62
N LEU A 239 31.54 10.60 -23.82
CA LEU A 239 32.20 11.50 -24.76
C LEU A 239 33.58 11.81 -24.20
N ASP A 240 34.61 11.18 -24.76
CA ASP A 240 36.00 11.51 -24.45
C ASP A 240 36.31 12.91 -24.98
N VAL A 241 35.99 13.92 -24.17
CA VAL A 241 36.26 15.34 -24.43
C VAL A 241 37.74 15.55 -24.73
N GLY A 242 38.63 14.70 -24.19
CA GLY A 242 40.05 14.70 -24.52
C GLY A 242 40.32 14.31 -25.97
N ALA A 243 39.66 13.27 -26.49
CA ALA A 243 39.77 12.86 -27.89
C ALA A 243 39.20 13.92 -28.86
N ALA A 244 38.05 14.51 -28.52
CA ALA A 244 37.44 15.58 -29.33
C ALA A 244 38.29 16.86 -29.33
N MET A 245 38.90 17.22 -28.20
CA MET A 245 39.84 18.35 -28.14
C MET A 245 41.13 18.06 -28.91
N ALA A 246 41.66 16.84 -28.85
CA ALA A 246 42.84 16.45 -29.62
C ALA A 246 42.59 16.48 -31.14
N GLU A 247 41.39 16.11 -31.59
CA GLU A 247 41.00 16.21 -33.00
C GLU A 247 40.85 17.67 -33.46
N LEU A 248 40.32 18.54 -32.60
CA LEU A 248 40.24 19.98 -32.86
C LEU A 248 41.63 20.64 -32.92
N ASP A 249 42.55 20.27 -32.03
CA ASP A 249 43.94 20.73 -32.07
C ASP A 249 44.66 20.25 -33.34
N ALA A 250 44.45 19.00 -33.74
CA ALA A 250 45.01 18.46 -34.99
C ALA A 250 44.48 19.19 -36.23
N LEU A 251 43.18 19.50 -36.27
CA LEU A 251 42.56 20.31 -37.35
C LEU A 251 43.09 21.75 -37.37
N THR A 252 43.29 22.36 -36.20
CA THR A 252 43.84 23.71 -36.08
C THR A 252 45.29 23.75 -36.57
N GLN A 253 46.10 22.75 -36.21
CA GLN A 253 47.48 22.65 -36.66
C GLN A 253 47.58 22.43 -38.18
N SER A 254 46.70 21.60 -38.74
CA SER A 254 46.60 21.34 -40.18
C SER A 254 46.29 22.61 -41.00
N VAL A 255 45.48 23.52 -40.45
CA VAL A 255 45.18 24.82 -41.09
C VAL A 255 46.39 25.78 -41.04
N LEU A 256 47.20 25.69 -39.99
CA LEU A 256 48.40 26.53 -39.82
C LEU A 256 49.60 26.04 -40.64
N ASP A 257 49.65 24.75 -40.99
CA ASP A 257 50.70 24.14 -41.83
C ASP A 257 50.42 24.23 -43.34
N ILE A 258 49.41 25.01 -43.77
CA ILE A 258 49.18 25.30 -45.20
C ILE A 258 50.27 26.29 -45.67
N ASP A 259 51.34 25.74 -46.27
CA ASP A 259 52.35 26.53 -46.97
C ASP A 259 51.71 27.34 -48.10
N ILE A 260 51.76 28.67 -47.97
CA ILE A 260 51.40 29.60 -49.03
C ILE A 260 52.60 29.64 -49.99
N PRO A 261 52.48 29.18 -51.25
CA PRO A 261 53.61 29.20 -52.17
C PRO A 261 53.99 30.66 -52.49
N ASP A 262 55.28 30.96 -52.39
CA ASP A 262 55.87 32.24 -52.77
C ASP A 262 55.55 32.55 -54.24
N LEU A 263 54.91 33.70 -54.46
CA LEU A 263 54.61 34.24 -55.78
C LEU A 263 55.89 34.87 -56.36
N GLU A 264 56.51 34.22 -57.36
CA GLU A 264 57.38 34.89 -58.34
C GLU A 264 56.55 35.68 -59.38
#